data_AF-A0A2H9LXF0-F1
#
_entry.id   AF-A0A2H9LXF0-F1
#
_cell.length_a   1.000
_cell.length_b   1.000
_cell.length_c   1.000
_cell.angle_alpha   90.00
_cell.angle_beta   90.00
_cell.angle_gamma   90.00
#
_symmetry.space_group_name_H-M   'P 1'
#
loop_
_entity.id
_entity.type
_entity.pdbx_description
1 polymer ?
#
loop_
_entity_poly.entity_id
_entity_poly.type
_entity_poly.pdbx_seq_one_letter_code
_entity_poly.pdbx_strand_id
1 'polypeptide(L)'
;MGALKIPDLADFEFRGRKLREYPKEFPNQFPALLIGKIATEHSQENKGGATSLLKFALNLANKLRAKVGCAYLVARVYPESIDWYRQKGFKTYVGNIAERETIPMYLELS
;
A
#
# COMPACT_ATOMS: atom_id res chain seq x y z
N MET A 1 3.37 3.67 13.79
CA MET A 1 4.14 3.96 12.56
C MET A 1 3.91 2.82 11.56
N GLY A 2 3.64 3.13 10.29
CA GLY A 2 3.52 2.13 9.23
C GLY A 2 4.90 1.79 8.66
N ALA A 3 5.22 0.50 8.55
CA ALA A 3 6.42 0.03 7.87
C ALA A 3 6.03 -1.05 6.86
N LEU A 4 6.62 -1.00 5.67
CA LEU A 4 6.48 -2.05 4.67
C LEU A 4 7.58 -3.09 4.94
N LYS A 5 7.23 -4.29 5.41
CA LYS A 5 8.18 -5.34 5.86
C LYS A 5 8.55 -6.32 4.75
N ILE A 6 9.64 -6.16 3.99
CA ILE A 6 9.90 -6.94 2.75
C ILE A 6 9.75 -8.45 3.00
N PRO A 7 8.99 -9.21 2.18
CA PRO A 7 8.95 -10.66 2.33
C PRO A 7 10.31 -11.25 1.91
N ASP A 8 10.73 -12.34 2.56
CA ASP A 8 11.96 -13.09 2.22
C ASP A 8 11.91 -13.80 0.85
N LEU A 9 11.01 -13.40 -0.04
CA LEU A 9 10.83 -14.01 -1.35
C LEU A 9 11.77 -13.33 -2.36
N ALA A 10 12.70 -14.10 -2.92
CA ALA A 10 13.68 -13.64 -3.91
C ALA A 10 13.06 -13.04 -5.18
N ASP A 11 11.79 -13.36 -5.45
CA ASP A 11 11.01 -12.85 -6.60
C ASP A 11 10.17 -11.61 -6.29
N PHE A 12 10.24 -11.06 -5.07
CA PHE A 12 9.60 -9.79 -4.76
C PHE A 12 10.25 -8.66 -5.58
N GLU A 13 9.42 -7.91 -6.31
CA GLU A 13 9.88 -6.76 -7.08
C GLU A 13 9.68 -5.47 -6.28
N PHE A 14 10.77 -4.77 -6.01
CA PHE A 14 10.81 -3.48 -5.37
C PHE A 14 11.36 -2.44 -6.35
N ARG A 15 10.57 -1.41 -6.65
CA ARG A 15 10.93 -0.33 -7.60
C ARG A 15 11.44 -0.83 -8.96
N GLY A 16 10.78 -1.85 -9.51
CA GLY A 16 11.17 -2.40 -10.83
C GLY A 16 12.33 -3.39 -10.80
N ARG A 17 12.81 -3.82 -9.61
CA ARG A 17 13.96 -4.73 -9.47
C ARG A 17 13.64 -5.85 -8.50
N LYS A 18 14.16 -7.05 -8.74
CA LYS A 18 13.98 -8.17 -7.80
C LYS A 18 14.78 -7.95 -6.53
N LEU A 19 14.27 -8.41 -5.40
CA LEU A 19 14.94 -8.22 -4.10
C LEU A 19 16.38 -8.78 -4.10
N ARG A 20 16.60 -9.91 -4.77
CA ARG A 20 17.93 -10.53 -4.94
C ARG A 20 18.96 -9.68 -5.69
N GLU A 21 18.51 -8.65 -6.41
CA GLU A 21 19.37 -7.73 -7.16
C GLU A 21 19.86 -6.56 -6.30
N TYR A 22 19.32 -6.41 -5.09
CA TYR A 22 19.78 -5.41 -4.12
C TYR A 22 20.95 -5.94 -3.28
N PRO A 23 21.79 -5.04 -2.71
CA PRO A 23 22.88 -5.44 -1.81
C PRO A 23 22.39 -6.28 -0.62
N LYS A 24 23.26 -7.12 -0.05
CA LYS A 24 22.92 -7.95 1.12
C LYS A 24 22.46 -7.13 2.33
N GLU A 25 22.92 -5.89 2.46
CA GLU A 25 22.56 -4.96 3.53
C GLU A 25 21.27 -4.17 3.26
N PHE A 26 20.54 -4.53 2.20
CA PHE A 26 19.31 -3.84 1.84
C PHE A 26 18.30 -3.90 3.00
N PRO A 27 17.69 -2.76 3.39
CA PRO A 27 16.80 -2.72 4.54
C PRO A 27 15.62 -3.68 4.38
N ASN A 28 15.34 -4.50 5.38
CA ASN A 28 14.18 -5.40 5.37
C ASN A 28 12.86 -4.68 5.62
N GLN A 29 12.89 -3.36 5.89
CA GLN A 29 11.72 -2.54 6.14
C GLN A 29 11.90 -1.14 5.56
N PHE A 30 10.81 -0.57 5.02
CA PHE A 30 10.79 0.82 4.56
C PHE A 30 9.78 1.67 5.33
N PRO A 31 10.11 2.96 5.57
CA PRO A 31 9.13 3.90 6.07
C PRO A 31 8.00 4.07 5.06
N ALA A 32 6.77 3.96 5.55
CA ALA A 32 5.57 4.09 4.74
C ALA A 32 4.48 4.85 5.50
N LEU A 33 3.58 5.46 4.74
CA LEU A 33 2.37 6.05 5.28
C LEU A 33 1.27 5.00 5.27
N LEU A 34 0.59 4.81 6.41
CA LEU A 34 -0.51 3.86 6.54
C LEU A 34 -1.84 4.58 6.37
N ILE A 35 -2.65 4.13 5.41
CA ILE A 35 -4.09 4.40 5.41
C ILE A 35 -4.69 3.55 6.53
N GLY A 36 -5.09 4.21 7.62
CA GLY A 36 -5.71 3.53 8.75
C GLY A 36 -7.06 2.91 8.37
N LYS A 37 -7.98 3.74 7.86
CA LYS A 37 -9.30 3.34 7.36
C LYS A 37 -9.76 4.31 6.27
N ILE A 38 -10.52 3.79 5.32
CA ILE A 38 -11.36 4.58 4.40
C ILE A 38 -12.74 3.97 4.46
N ALA A 39 -13.75 4.79 4.68
CA ALA A 39 -15.14 4.37 4.71
C ALA A 39 -16.02 5.48 4.14
N THR A 40 -17.15 5.09 3.58
CA THR A 40 -18.24 5.97 3.19
C THR A 40 -19.50 5.55 3.92
N GLU A 41 -20.42 6.48 4.12
CA GLU A 41 -21.77 6.14 4.53
C GLU A 41 -22.42 5.27 3.45
N HIS A 42 -23.20 4.27 3.86
CA HIS A 42 -23.83 3.31 2.92
C HIS A 42 -24.71 4.02 1.87
N SER A 43 -25.44 5.07 2.26
CA SER A 43 -26.27 5.89 1.35
C SER A 43 -25.45 6.68 0.29
N GLN A 44 -24.13 6.76 0.47
CA GLN A 44 -23.19 7.49 -0.39
C GLN A 44 -22.21 6.58 -1.13
N GLU A 45 -22.37 5.26 -1.02
CA GLU A 45 -21.57 4.31 -1.78
C GLU A 45 -21.74 4.50 -3.29
N ASN A 46 -20.71 4.12 -4.05
CA ASN A 46 -20.65 4.23 -5.51
C ASN A 46 -20.77 5.66 -6.09
N LYS A 47 -20.83 6.70 -5.25
CA LYS A 47 -20.82 8.12 -5.66
C LYS A 47 -19.41 8.75 -5.72
N GLY A 48 -18.36 7.94 -5.56
CA GLY A 48 -16.98 8.41 -5.63
C GLY A 48 -16.43 9.04 -4.34
N GLY A 49 -17.14 8.97 -3.22
CA GLY A 49 -16.67 9.46 -1.92
C GLY A 49 -15.35 8.80 -1.49
N ALA A 50 -15.30 7.46 -1.49
CA ALA A 50 -14.09 6.71 -1.15
C ALA A 50 -12.91 7.05 -2.07
N THR A 51 -13.17 7.23 -3.38
CA THR A 51 -12.16 7.65 -4.35
C THR A 51 -11.62 9.04 -4.03
N SER A 52 -12.49 9.98 -3.61
CA SER A 52 -12.09 11.33 -3.24
C SER A 52 -11.25 11.34 -1.96
N LEU A 53 -11.61 10.52 -0.96
CA LEU A 53 -10.83 10.32 0.26
C LEU A 53 -9.45 9.73 -0.04
N LEU A 54 -9.39 8.71 -0.92
CA LEU A 54 -8.11 8.14 -1.34
C LEU A 54 -7.25 9.15 -2.09
N LYS A 55 -7.82 9.94 -3.00
CA LYS A 55 -7.09 11.03 -3.69
C LYS A 55 -6.53 12.05 -2.70
N PHE A 56 -7.30 12.42 -1.69
CA PHE A 56 -6.82 13.30 -0.62
C PHE A 56 -5.62 12.67 0.12
N ALA A 57 -5.73 11.40 0.52
CA ALA A 57 -4.65 10.68 1.18
C ALA A 57 -3.38 10.59 0.31
N LEU A 58 -3.52 10.33 -0.99
CA LEU A 58 -2.42 10.29 -1.96
C LEU A 58 -1.74 11.66 -2.08
N ASN A 59 -2.52 12.73 -2.22
CA ASN A 59 -1.98 14.09 -2.30
C ASN A 59 -1.23 14.48 -1.03
N LEU A 60 -1.77 14.12 0.14
CA LEU A 60 -1.11 14.34 1.42
C LEU A 60 0.20 13.52 1.50
N ALA A 61 0.15 12.26 1.09
CA ALA A 61 1.31 11.37 1.11
C ALA A 61 2.45 11.88 0.22
N ASN A 62 2.14 12.32 -1.00
CA ASN A 62 3.13 12.91 -1.92
C ASN A 62 3.75 14.20 -1.36
N LYS A 63 2.97 15.05 -0.68
CA LYS A 63 3.49 16.25 -0.01
C LYS A 63 4.41 15.90 1.17
N LEU A 64 4.08 14.85 1.92
CA LEU A 64 4.86 14.41 3.06
C LEU A 64 6.13 13.67 2.65
N ARG A 65 6.11 12.93 1.54
CA ARG A 65 7.26 12.16 1.01
C ARG A 65 8.56 12.96 1.01
N ALA A 66 8.53 14.19 0.49
CA ALA A 66 9.71 15.05 0.42
C ALA A 66 10.26 15.48 1.80
N LYS A 67 9.42 15.46 2.83
CA LYS A 67 9.76 15.90 4.19
C LYS A 67 10.21 14.75 5.10
N VAL A 68 9.63 13.56 4.94
CA VAL A 68 9.83 12.42 5.87
C VAL A 68 10.48 11.20 5.23
N GLY A 69 10.74 11.21 3.92
CA GLY A 69 11.41 10.10 3.24
C GLY A 69 10.53 8.85 3.05
N CYS A 70 9.20 8.98 3.13
CA CYS A 70 8.28 7.87 2.88
C CYS A 70 8.00 7.73 1.37
N ALA A 71 8.37 6.59 0.78
CA ALA A 71 8.15 6.32 -0.64
C ALA A 71 6.86 5.52 -0.93
N TYR A 72 6.16 5.06 0.11
CA TYR A 72 5.02 4.14 -0.03
C TYR A 72 3.81 4.58 0.78
N LEU A 73 2.65 4.30 0.21
CA LEU A 73 1.37 4.26 0.91
C LEU A 73 0.96 2.81 1.10
N VAL A 74 0.58 2.43 2.32
CA VAL A 74 0.17 1.06 2.66
C VAL A 74 -1.23 1.04 3.24
N ALA A 75 -1.95 -0.06 3.03
CA ALA A 75 -3.29 -0.29 3.56
C ALA A 75 -3.42 -1.74 4.03
N ARG A 76 -4.25 -1.95 5.05
CA ARG A 76 -4.75 -3.28 5.42
C ARG A 76 -6.16 -3.40 4.88
N VAL A 77 -6.33 -4.21 3.84
CA VAL A 77 -7.54 -4.21 3.01
C VAL A 77 -8.33 -5.48 3.27
N TYR A 78 -9.62 -5.35 3.54
CA TYR A 78 -10.51 -6.51 3.65
C TYR A 78 -10.69 -7.19 2.28
N PRO A 79 -10.88 -8.52 2.22
CA PRO A 79 -10.97 -9.28 0.97
C PRO A 79 -11.90 -8.68 -0.09
N GLU A 80 -13.07 -8.21 0.33
CA GLU A 80 -14.10 -7.61 -0.53
C GLU A 80 -13.68 -6.29 -1.18
N SER A 81 -12.66 -5.61 -0.64
CA SER A 81 -12.18 -4.31 -1.13
C SER A 81 -10.90 -4.43 -1.97
N ILE A 82 -10.30 -5.62 -2.10
CA ILE A 82 -9.00 -5.80 -2.76
C ILE A 82 -9.02 -5.27 -4.19
N ASP A 83 -10.05 -5.63 -4.97
CA ASP A 83 -10.10 -5.26 -6.38
C ASP A 83 -10.29 -3.76 -6.58
N TRP A 84 -11.00 -3.09 -5.66
CA TRP A 84 -11.10 -1.63 -5.67
C TRP A 84 -9.72 -0.99 -5.49
N TYR A 85 -8.91 -1.47 -4.54
CA TYR A 85 -7.54 -0.97 -4.34
C TYR A 85 -6.62 -1.29 -5.52
N ARG A 86 -6.73 -2.50 -6.11
CA ARG A 86 -5.95 -2.87 -7.32
C ARG A 86 -6.23 -1.95 -8.49
N GLN A 87 -7.49 -1.59 -8.73
CA GLN A 87 -7.88 -0.62 -9.76
C GLN A 87 -7.30 0.78 -9.52
N LYS A 88 -6.85 1.09 -8.31
CA LYS A 88 -6.14 2.34 -7.96
C LYS A 88 -4.62 2.19 -7.95
N GLY A 89 -4.10 1.07 -8.44
CA GLY A 89 -2.67 0.81 -8.59
C GLY A 89 -2.00 0.15 -7.38
N PHE A 90 -2.77 -0.21 -6.34
CA PHE A 90 -2.19 -0.92 -5.21
C PHE A 90 -1.82 -2.36 -5.59
N LYS A 91 -0.68 -2.82 -5.09
CA LYS A 91 -0.17 -4.18 -5.25
C LYS A 91 -0.29 -4.94 -3.92
N THR A 92 -0.61 -6.23 -4.01
CA THR A 92 -0.65 -7.12 -2.84
C THR A 92 0.75 -7.51 -2.40
N TYR A 93 0.91 -7.71 -1.10
CA TYR A 93 2.19 -7.99 -0.48
C TYR A 93 2.56 -9.47 -0.35
N VAL A 94 1.56 -10.34 -0.39
CA VAL A 94 1.70 -11.76 -0.08
C VAL A 94 1.09 -12.59 -1.20
N GLY A 95 1.77 -13.67 -1.55
CA GLY A 95 1.27 -14.66 -2.51
C GLY A 95 0.17 -15.54 -1.92
N ASN A 96 0.16 -15.73 -0.59
CA ASN A 96 -0.90 -16.46 0.10
C ASN A 96 -1.85 -15.50 0.82
N ILE A 97 -3.07 -15.43 0.31
CA ILE A 97 -4.17 -14.57 0.76
C ILE A 97 -5.11 -15.36 1.68
N ALA A 98 -5.05 -16.70 1.64
CA ALA A 98 -5.91 -17.57 2.42
C ALA A 98 -5.70 -17.31 3.92
N GLU A 99 -6.80 -17.32 4.68
CA GLU A 99 -6.84 -17.27 6.16
C GLU A 99 -6.55 -15.90 6.82
N ARG A 100 -6.36 -14.81 6.06
CA ARG A 100 -6.14 -13.48 6.65
C ARG A 100 -7.41 -12.64 6.67
N GLU A 101 -7.67 -12.00 7.82
CA GLU A 101 -8.76 -11.01 7.97
C GLU A 101 -8.55 -9.77 7.09
N THR A 102 -7.30 -9.32 6.96
CA THR A 102 -6.92 -8.22 6.06
C THR A 102 -5.65 -8.53 5.29
N ILE A 103 -5.60 -8.04 4.06
CA ILE A 103 -4.48 -8.20 3.15
C ILE A 103 -3.67 -6.90 3.11
N PRO A 104 -2.37 -6.94 3.44
CA PRO A 104 -1.51 -5.80 3.26
C PRO A 104 -1.34 -5.50 1.77
N MET A 105 -1.61 -4.27 1.40
CA MET A 105 -1.43 -3.74 0.06
C MET A 105 -0.59 -2.46 0.10
N TYR A 106 0.13 -2.18 -0.97
CA TYR A 106 1.00 -1.00 -1.07
C TYR A 106 0.89 -0.31 -2.42
N LEU A 107 1.22 0.98 -2.43
CA LEU A 107 1.33 1.81 -3.62
C LEU A 107 2.64 2.62 -3.52
N GLU A 108 3.45 2.60 -4.57
CA GLU A 108 4.62 3.48 -4.69
C GLU A 108 4.18 4.91 -5.01
N LEU A 109 4.69 5.87 -4.25
CA LEU A 109 4.41 7.29 -4.43
C LEU A 109 5.27 7.86 -5.57
N SER A 110 4.64 8.64 -6.45
CA SER A 110 5.29 9.30 -7.59
C SER A 110 6.07 10.54 -7.19
#